data_AF-A0A7K8GAH3-F1
#
_entry.id   AF-A0A7K8GAH3-F1
#
_cell.length_a   1.000
_cell.length_b   1.000
_cell.length_c   1.000
_cell.angle_alpha   90.00
_cell.angle_beta   90.00
_cell.angle_gamma   90.00
#
_symmetry.space_group_name_H-M   'P 1'
#
loop_
_entity.id
_entity.type
_entity.pdbx_description
1 polymer ?
#
loop_
_entity_poly.entity_id
_entity_poly.type
_entity_poly.pdbx_seq_one_letter_code
_entity_poly.pdbx_strand_id
1 'polypeptide(L)'
;RNWCAYVVTRSVSCVVEDGVESFIKPDYQPCAWGQLQCPRVLAYRSFLRPRYKMSQRTVSELVWRCCQGYSGPDCSEGPSPAAPQPTGRPPPRPGRPTLSGFGNPLSGLGGEGSGGDTEKVRRLEEQVRRLSEQLEELRAGQEPPR
;
A
#
# COMPACT_ATOMS: atom_id res chain seq x y z
N ARG A 1 -15.92 -15.34 -24.73
CA ARG A 1 -15.47 -15.40 -23.31
C ARG A 1 -14.59 -14.18 -23.13
N ASN A 2 -15.13 -13.09 -22.58
CA ASN A 2 -14.58 -11.73 -22.77
C ASN A 2 -13.70 -11.29 -21.60
N TRP A 3 -13.03 -12.26 -20.97
CA TRP A 3 -12.16 -12.06 -19.81
C TRP A 3 -10.72 -12.10 -20.26
N CYS A 4 -9.97 -11.07 -19.91
CA CYS A 4 -8.56 -10.91 -20.21
C CYS A 4 -7.76 -10.96 -18.91
N ALA A 5 -6.60 -11.62 -18.95
CA ALA A 5 -5.66 -11.68 -17.86
C ALA A 5 -4.76 -10.44 -17.85
N TYR A 6 -4.63 -9.79 -16.70
CA TYR A 6 -3.78 -8.64 -16.49
C TYR A 6 -2.77 -8.96 -15.39
N VAL A 7 -1.50 -8.66 -15.65
CA VAL A 7 -0.45 -8.76 -14.63
C VAL A 7 -0.51 -7.49 -13.79
N VAL A 8 -0.78 -7.64 -12.49
CA VAL A 8 -0.82 -6.56 -11.52
C VAL A 8 0.36 -6.72 -10.58
N THR A 9 1.21 -5.70 -10.50
CA THR A 9 2.35 -5.67 -9.59
C THR A 9 1.99 -4.96 -8.30
N ARG A 10 2.32 -5.58 -7.16
CA ARG A 10 2.12 -5.03 -5.82
C ARG A 10 3.41 -5.07 -5.02
N SER A 11 3.61 -4.09 -4.14
CA SER A 11 4.72 -4.10 -3.19
C SER A 11 4.27 -4.79 -1.91
N VAL A 12 5.01 -5.82 -1.50
CA VAL A 12 4.80 -6.53 -0.24
C VAL A 12 6.01 -6.36 0.65
N SER A 13 5.76 -6.32 1.95
CA SER A 13 6.81 -6.30 2.95
C SER A 13 7.20 -7.72 3.35
N CYS A 14 8.50 -7.95 3.51
CA CYS A 14 9.07 -9.21 3.94
C CYS A 14 10.17 -8.97 4.99
N VAL A 15 10.35 -9.93 5.88
CA VAL A 15 11.45 -9.91 6.86
C VAL A 15 12.66 -10.58 6.23
N VAL A 16 13.80 -9.89 6.23
CA VAL A 16 15.07 -10.39 5.69
C VAL A 16 16.17 -10.27 6.74
N GLU A 17 17.15 -11.17 6.67
CA GLU A 17 18.34 -11.09 7.52
C GLU A 17 19.15 -9.82 7.17
N ASP A 18 19.52 -9.07 8.21
CA ASP A 18 20.30 -7.84 8.18
C ASP A 18 21.62 -8.03 8.93
N GLY A 19 22.29 -9.16 8.66
CA GLY A 19 23.54 -9.53 9.31
C GLY A 19 23.36 -10.04 10.74
N VAL A 20 24.41 -9.87 11.53
CA VAL A 20 24.55 -10.48 12.86
C VAL A 20 25.15 -9.46 13.81
N GLU A 21 24.66 -9.42 15.04
CA GLU A 21 25.19 -8.57 16.11
C GLU A 21 25.87 -9.41 17.18
N SER A 22 27.04 -8.93 17.63
CA SER A 22 27.77 -9.51 18.75
C SER A 22 27.27 -8.92 20.06
N PHE A 23 26.91 -9.77 21.01
CA PHE A 23 26.58 -9.38 22.37
C PHE A 23 27.44 -10.16 23.36
N ILE A 24 27.71 -9.58 24.53
CA ILE A 24 28.57 -10.19 25.54
C ILE A 24 27.69 -10.78 26.65
N LYS A 25 27.93 -12.04 27.02
CA LYS A 25 27.29 -12.67 28.19
C LYS A 25 28.33 -13.38 29.07
N PRO A 26 28.07 -13.49 30.38
CA PRO A 26 28.86 -14.34 31.24
C PRO A 26 28.67 -15.81 30.85
N ASP A 27 29.78 -16.50 30.64
CA ASP A 27 29.88 -17.95 30.45
C ASP A 27 30.39 -18.55 31.75
N TYR A 28 29.52 -19.30 32.41
CA TYR A 28 29.83 -19.97 33.67
C TYR A 28 30.33 -21.37 33.35
N GLN A 29 31.60 -21.65 33.66
CA GLN A 29 32.13 -23.00 33.50
C GLN A 29 31.41 -23.97 34.45
N PRO A 30 30.78 -25.05 33.95
CA PRO A 30 30.07 -26.00 34.79
C PRO A 30 31.07 -26.78 35.65
N CYS A 31 30.80 -26.87 36.95
CA CYS A 31 31.57 -27.72 37.86
C CYS A 31 31.16 -29.18 37.69
N ALA A 32 32.14 -30.10 37.73
CA ALA A 32 31.85 -31.52 37.82
C ALA A 32 31.17 -31.85 39.16
N TRP A 33 30.20 -32.77 39.13
CA TRP A 33 29.44 -33.16 40.32
C TRP A 33 30.37 -33.78 41.38
N GLY A 34 30.33 -33.27 42.61
CA GLY A 34 31.15 -33.80 43.72
C GLY A 34 32.51 -33.12 43.96
N GLN A 35 32.89 -32.10 43.17
CA GLN A 35 34.11 -31.32 43.43
C GLN A 35 33.88 -30.19 44.44
N LEU A 36 34.55 -30.27 45.59
CA LEU A 36 34.52 -29.26 46.67
C LEU A 36 35.33 -27.99 46.34
N GLN A 37 36.27 -28.08 45.40
CA GLN A 37 37.14 -26.98 44.96
C GLN A 37 36.98 -26.82 43.45
N CYS A 38 35.93 -26.11 43.02
CA CYS A 38 35.72 -25.79 41.62
C CYS A 38 36.20 -24.36 41.33
N PRO A 39 37.07 -24.15 40.33
CA PRO A 39 37.39 -22.81 39.86
C PRO A 39 36.10 -22.13 39.37
N ARG A 40 35.61 -21.14 40.11
CA ARG A 40 34.48 -20.28 39.68
C ARG A 40 34.96 -19.29 38.62
N VAL A 41 35.41 -19.81 37.49
CA VAL A 41 35.91 -19.00 36.39
C VAL A 41 34.71 -18.40 35.67
N LEU A 42 34.51 -17.10 35.91
CA LEU A 42 33.59 -16.27 35.15
C LEU A 42 34.35 -15.75 33.93
N ALA A 43 33.98 -16.20 32.73
CA ALA A 43 34.50 -15.66 31.49
C ALA A 43 33.39 -14.86 30.78
N TYR A 44 33.71 -13.69 30.26
CA TYR A 44 32.79 -12.98 29.37
C TYR A 44 33.08 -13.42 27.94
N ARG A 45 32.06 -13.99 27.27
CA ARG A 45 32.18 -14.43 25.88
C ARG A 45 31.27 -13.61 24.98
N SER A 46 31.76 -13.33 23.78
CA SER A 46 30.97 -12.75 22.72
C SER A 46 30.15 -13.84 22.03
N PHE A 47 28.87 -13.57 21.86
CA PHE A 47 27.91 -14.42 21.18
C PHE A 47 27.30 -13.64 20.03
N LEU A 48 26.86 -14.38 19.03
CA LEU A 48 26.30 -13.82 17.81
C LEU A 48 24.79 -14.05 17.77
N ARG A 49 24.03 -13.00 17.43
CA ARG A 49 22.58 -13.05 17.21
C ARG A 49 22.23 -12.50 15.83
N PRO A 50 21.41 -13.21 15.02
CA PRO A 50 20.91 -12.68 13.76
C PRO A 50 20.09 -11.40 13.96
N ARG A 51 20.31 -10.42 13.08
CA ARG A 51 19.49 -9.22 12.97
C ARG A 51 18.55 -9.37 11.79
N TYR A 52 17.36 -8.80 11.91
CA TYR A 52 16.33 -8.84 10.88
C TYR A 52 15.83 -7.43 10.57
N LYS A 53 15.45 -7.20 9.31
CA LYS A 53 14.82 -5.94 8.87
C LYS A 53 13.63 -6.20 7.95
N MET A 54 12.76 -5.20 7.85
CA MET A 54 11.68 -5.18 6.87
C MET A 54 12.22 -4.68 5.52
N SER A 55 12.03 -5.46 4.46
CA SER A 55 12.36 -5.13 3.08
C SER A 55 11.09 -5.17 2.23
N GLN A 56 10.98 -4.27 1.25
CA GLN A 56 9.90 -4.30 0.27
C GLN A 56 10.33 -5.11 -0.95
N ARG A 57 9.45 -5.98 -1.43
CA ARG A 57 9.63 -6.75 -2.67
C ARG A 57 8.40 -6.57 -3.55
N THR A 58 8.63 -6.54 -4.86
CA THR A 58 7.54 -6.49 -5.84
C THR A 58 7.12 -7.90 -6.19
N VAL A 59 5.83 -8.19 -6.02
CA VAL A 59 5.20 -9.44 -6.45
C VAL A 59 4.21 -9.13 -7.57
N SER A 60 4.10 -10.04 -8.54
CA SER A 60 3.17 -9.94 -9.66
C SER A 60 2.07 -10.99 -9.52
N GLU A 61 0.82 -10.56 -9.61
CA GLU A 61 -0.37 -11.41 -9.56
C GLU A 61 -1.15 -11.30 -10.87
N LEU A 62 -1.87 -12.37 -11.24
CA LEU A 62 -2.72 -12.39 -12.42
C LEU A 62 -4.17 -12.10 -12.02
N VAL A 63 -4.74 -11.03 -12.58
CA VAL A 63 -6.11 -10.60 -12.31
C VAL A 63 -6.93 -10.67 -13.59
N TRP A 64 -8.15 -11.21 -13.49
CA TRP A 64 -9.09 -11.27 -14.61
C TRP A 64 -9.96 -10.03 -14.63
N ARG A 65 -10.03 -9.36 -15.77
CA ARG A 65 -10.92 -8.21 -16.00
C ARG A 65 -11.58 -8.35 -17.36
N CYS A 66 -12.64 -7.60 -17.62
CA CYS A 66 -13.20 -7.54 -18.96
C CYS A 66 -12.14 -7.04 -19.95
N CYS A 67 -12.05 -7.71 -21.10
CA CYS A 67 -11.21 -7.27 -22.20
C CYS A 67 -11.62 -5.87 -22.67
N GLN A 68 -10.72 -5.16 -23.32
CA GLN A 68 -10.97 -3.82 -23.84
C GLN A 68 -12.26 -3.79 -24.69
N GLY A 69 -13.19 -2.88 -24.35
CA GLY A 69 -14.47 -2.73 -25.06
C GLY A 69 -15.60 -3.61 -24.54
N TYR A 70 -15.38 -4.39 -23.48
CA TYR A 70 -16.42 -5.17 -22.82
C TYR A 70 -16.66 -4.66 -21.39
N SER A 71 -17.92 -4.62 -20.98
CA SER A 71 -18.36 -4.15 -19.66
C SER A 71 -19.47 -5.03 -19.06
N GLY A 72 -19.93 -4.67 -17.85
CA GLY A 72 -20.89 -5.44 -17.08
C GLY A 72 -20.24 -6.51 -16.18
N PRO A 73 -20.99 -7.07 -15.22
CA PRO A 73 -20.50 -8.04 -14.25
C PRO A 73 -19.96 -9.32 -14.90
N ASP A 74 -20.53 -9.71 -16.05
CA ASP A 74 -20.15 -10.91 -16.81
C ASP A 74 -19.35 -10.61 -18.08
N CYS A 75 -18.94 -9.35 -18.29
CA CYS A 75 -18.26 -8.88 -19.51
C CYS A 75 -19.04 -9.17 -20.81
N SER A 76 -20.38 -9.25 -20.73
CA SER A 76 -21.27 -9.56 -21.86
C SER A 76 -21.70 -8.32 -22.65
N GLU A 77 -21.59 -7.14 -22.05
CA GLU A 77 -21.88 -5.87 -22.72
C GLU A 77 -20.74 -5.53 -23.68
N GLY A 78 -21.03 -5.52 -24.98
CA GLY A 78 -20.06 -5.36 -26.06
C GLY A 78 -19.74 -3.90 -26.40
N PRO A 79 -18.87 -3.66 -27.40
CA PRO A 79 -18.29 -2.35 -27.62
C PRO A 79 -19.35 -1.35 -28.09
N SER A 80 -19.78 -0.48 -27.18
CA SER A 80 -20.34 0.83 -27.53
C SER A 80 -19.35 1.54 -28.46
N PRO A 81 -19.80 2.23 -29.53
CA PRO A 81 -18.91 2.81 -30.53
C PRO A 81 -17.94 3.82 -29.91
N ALA A 82 -16.71 3.34 -29.71
CA ALA A 82 -15.43 4.03 -29.57
C ALA A 82 -15.43 5.43 -28.93
N ALA A 83 -14.97 5.50 -27.67
CA ALA A 83 -14.10 6.60 -27.30
C ALA A 83 -12.74 6.40 -28.03
N PRO A 84 -12.21 7.40 -28.75
CA PRO A 84 -10.95 7.26 -29.48
C PRO A 84 -9.76 7.06 -28.54
N GLN A 85 -8.84 6.22 -29.00
CA GLN A 85 -7.61 5.77 -28.34
C GLN A 85 -6.66 6.94 -28.02
N PRO A 86 -5.87 6.86 -26.93
CA PRO A 86 -4.49 7.31 -26.98
C PRO A 86 -3.64 6.13 -27.49
N THR A 87 -3.35 6.12 -28.79
CA THR A 87 -2.21 5.34 -29.29
C THR A 87 -0.96 5.89 -28.62
N GLY A 88 -0.14 5.02 -28.03
CA GLY A 88 1.09 5.37 -27.33
C GLY A 88 2.23 5.88 -28.23
N ARG A 89 1.93 6.77 -29.18
CA ARG A 89 2.93 7.50 -29.96
C ARG A 89 2.89 8.98 -29.53
N PRO A 90 3.94 9.50 -28.86
CA PRO A 90 4.02 10.94 -28.65
C PRO A 90 4.07 11.64 -30.02
N PRO A 91 3.33 12.75 -30.22
CA PRO A 91 3.44 13.51 -31.45
C PRO A 91 4.89 14.03 -31.60
N PRO A 92 5.47 14.02 -32.81
CA PRO A 92 6.75 14.68 -33.03
C PRO A 92 6.55 16.17 -32.73
N ARG A 93 7.28 16.67 -31.72
CA ARG A 93 7.33 18.10 -31.40
C ARG A 93 7.80 18.85 -32.65
N PRO A 94 7.04 19.83 -33.18
CA PRO A 94 7.58 20.77 -34.13
C PRO A 94 8.66 21.59 -33.41
N GLY A 95 9.88 21.58 -33.94
CA GLY A 95 10.98 22.39 -33.44
C GLY A 95 10.59 23.87 -33.45
N ARG A 96 10.67 24.52 -32.28
CA ARG A 96 10.56 25.98 -32.19
C ARG A 96 11.96 26.57 -32.33
N PRO A 97 12.20 27.53 -33.26
CA PRO A 97 13.46 28.25 -33.33
C PRO A 97 13.65 29.10 -32.07
N THR A 98 14.89 29.17 -31.63
CA THR A 98 15.37 30.08 -30.60
C THR A 98 15.11 31.53 -30.99
N LEU A 99 14.38 32.29 -30.17
CA LEU A 99 14.56 33.73 -30.13
C LEU A 99 14.20 34.28 -28.74
N SER A 100 15.16 35.00 -28.20
CA SER A 100 15.18 35.73 -26.94
C SER A 100 13.98 36.66 -26.76
N GLY A 101 13.54 36.87 -25.51
CA GLY A 101 12.55 37.91 -25.22
C GLY A 101 12.07 37.90 -23.77
N PHE A 102 12.55 38.86 -23.00
CA PHE A 102 12.17 39.15 -21.62
C PHE A 102 10.66 39.31 -21.40
N GLY A 103 10.17 38.92 -20.22
CA GLY A 103 8.88 39.39 -19.70
C GLY A 103 8.23 38.46 -18.67
N ASN A 104 8.39 38.77 -17.39
CA ASN A 104 7.37 38.41 -16.39
C ASN A 104 6.22 39.41 -16.54
N PRO A 105 4.96 38.96 -16.38
CA PRO A 105 4.18 39.53 -15.29
C PRO A 105 3.38 38.48 -14.53
N LEU A 106 3.52 38.58 -13.20
CA LEU A 106 2.60 38.07 -12.20
C LEU A 106 1.21 38.70 -12.43
N SER A 107 0.23 37.91 -12.87
CA SER A 107 -1.22 38.13 -12.63
C SER A 107 -2.04 36.98 -13.22
N GLY A 108 -2.90 36.37 -12.42
CA GLY A 108 -3.86 35.37 -12.88
C GLY A 108 -4.47 34.54 -11.75
N LEU A 109 -5.18 35.20 -10.83
CA LEU A 109 -6.18 34.54 -9.98
C LEU A 109 -7.25 33.88 -10.88
N GLY A 110 -7.62 32.66 -10.56
CA GLY A 110 -8.70 31.93 -11.22
C GLY A 110 -9.00 30.64 -10.46
N GLY A 111 -9.54 30.78 -9.24
CA GLY A 111 -10.09 29.65 -8.51
C GLY A 111 -11.47 29.30 -9.06
N GLU A 112 -11.72 28.03 -9.32
CA GLU A 112 -13.04 27.44 -9.47
C GLU A 112 -12.89 25.91 -9.33
N GLY A 113 -13.64 25.32 -8.40
CA GLY A 113 -13.66 23.86 -8.24
C GLY A 113 -14.10 23.32 -6.87
N SER A 114 -14.26 24.14 -5.83
CA SER A 114 -14.54 23.63 -4.47
C SER A 114 -16.04 23.45 -4.14
N GLY A 115 -16.96 23.73 -5.06
CA GLY A 115 -18.41 23.65 -4.81
C GLY A 115 -19.02 22.25 -4.96
N GLY A 116 -18.43 21.39 -5.80
CA GLY A 116 -18.96 20.05 -6.05
C GLY A 116 -18.55 19.02 -5.01
N ASP A 117 -17.38 19.19 -4.39
CA ASP A 117 -16.88 18.26 -3.38
C ASP A 117 -17.51 18.51 -2.00
N THR A 118 -17.79 19.76 -1.64
CA THR A 118 -18.47 20.09 -0.37
C THR A 118 -19.89 19.52 -0.32
N GLU A 119 -20.62 19.54 -1.42
CA GLU A 119 -21.98 18.99 -1.49
C GLU A 119 -21.99 17.45 -1.46
N LYS A 120 -21.00 16.81 -2.09
CA LYS A 120 -20.79 15.35 -1.98
C LYS A 120 -20.42 14.94 -0.56
N VAL A 121 -19.55 15.69 0.11
CA VAL A 121 -19.16 15.46 1.51
C VAL A 121 -20.40 15.58 2.41
N ARG A 122 -21.20 16.63 2.24
CA ARG A 122 -22.44 16.82 3.02
C ARG A 122 -23.42 15.65 2.82
N ARG A 123 -23.57 15.16 1.59
CA ARG A 123 -24.43 14.01 1.29
C ARG A 123 -23.94 12.71 1.94
N LEU A 124 -22.62 12.50 1.97
CA LEU A 124 -22.00 11.34 2.62
C LEU A 124 -22.16 11.39 4.14
N GLU A 125 -21.99 12.56 4.75
CA GLU A 125 -22.20 12.75 6.20
C GLU A 125 -23.63 12.39 6.63
N GLU A 126 -24.64 12.82 5.85
CA GLU A 126 -26.03 12.44 6.11
C GLU A 126 -26.29 10.94 5.96
N GLN A 127 -25.65 10.28 4.98
CA GLN A 127 -25.76 8.84 4.80
C GLN A 127 -25.14 8.07 5.96
N VAL A 128 -23.97 8.50 6.44
CA VAL A 128 -23.30 7.90 7.60
C VAL A 128 -24.16 8.02 8.85
N ARG A 129 -24.76 9.19 9.10
CA ARG A 129 -25.62 9.41 10.27
C ARG A 129 -26.84 8.48 10.27
N ARG A 130 -27.56 8.37 9.14
CA ARG A 130 -28.71 7.46 9.02
C ARG A 130 -28.31 6.00 9.23
N LEU A 131 -27.17 5.59 8.68
CA LEU A 131 -26.71 4.21 8.83
C LEU A 131 -26.28 3.90 10.27
N SER A 132 -25.70 4.87 10.98
CA SER A 132 -25.39 4.70 12.41
C SER A 132 -26.63 4.57 13.28
N GLU A 133 -27.71 5.31 12.98
CA GLU A 133 -28.99 5.19 13.68
C GLU A 133 -29.59 3.78 13.48
N GLN A 134 -29.58 3.28 12.24
CA GLN A 134 -30.07 1.92 11.95
C GLN A 134 -29.24 0.83 12.64
N LEU A 135 -27.91 1.02 12.76
CA LEU A 135 -27.04 0.07 13.45
C LEU A 135 -27.32 0.04 14.96
N GLU A 136 -27.54 1.20 15.58
CA GLU A 136 -27.90 1.29 16.99
C GLU A 136 -29.30 0.71 17.26
N GLU A 137 -30.27 0.91 16.36
CA GLU A 137 -31.59 0.26 16.45
C GLU A 137 -31.49 -1.26 16.37
N LEU A 138 -30.72 -1.79 15.41
CA LEU A 138 -30.50 -3.23 15.27
C LEU A 138 -29.76 -3.81 16.48
N ARG A 139 -28.84 -3.05 17.08
CA ARG A 139 -28.11 -3.44 18.28
C ARG A 139 -28.99 -3.42 19.53
N ALA A 140 -29.85 -2.41 19.68
CA ALA A 140 -30.81 -2.31 20.77
C ALA A 140 -31.87 -3.43 20.70
N GLY A 141 -32.24 -3.87 19.50
CA GLY A 141 -33.12 -5.03 19.29
C GLY A 141 -32.47 -6.39 19.56
N GLN A 142 -31.16 -6.45 19.82
CA GLN A 142 -30.40 -7.69 19.98
C GLN A 142 -29.97 -7.97 21.43
N GLU A 143 -30.41 -7.16 22.41
CA GLU A 143 -30.20 -7.46 23.84
C GLU A 143 -31.29 -8.45 24.32
N PRO A 144 -30.94 -9.71 24.67
CA PRO A 144 -31.92 -10.62 25.27
C PRO A 144 -32.19 -10.18 26.71
N PRO A 145 -33.45 -10.23 27.20
CA PRO A 145 -33.73 -9.98 28.61
C PRO A 145 -33.01 -11.03 29.47
N ARG A 146 -32.36 -10.57 30.55
CA ARG A 146 -31.82 -11.44 31.60
C ARG A 146 -32.91 -12.11 32.41
#